data_AF-A0A183DLB8-F1
#
_entry.id   AF-A0A183DLB8-F1
#
_cell.length_a   1.000
_cell.length_b   1.000
_cell.length_c   1.000
_cell.angle_alpha   90.00
_cell.angle_beta   90.00
_cell.angle_gamma   90.00
#
_symmetry.space_group_name_H-M   'P 1'
#
loop_
_entity.id
_entity.type
_entity.pdbx_description
1 polymer ?
#
loop_
_entity_poly.entity_id
_entity_poly.type
_entity_poly.pdbx_seq_one_letter_code
_entity_poly.pdbx_strand_id
1 'polypeptide(L)'
;MELHEIGVKEGKWWTVIEKALMQKNKKCETLYVDTEGGFQTSRICDIAAASTPEMPFQPPDSLRNIRVNRCRDLVELTSTIHSLEMLVNKNPK
;
A
#
# COMPACT_ATOMS: atom_id res chain seq x y z
N MET A 1 18.60 -3.49 2.31
CA MET A 1 17.50 -2.83 1.59
C MET A 1 17.30 -1.47 2.24
N GLU A 2 17.52 -0.36 1.50
CA GLU A 2 17.27 0.98 2.04
C GLU A 2 15.79 1.11 2.41
N LEU A 3 15.53 1.18 3.72
CA LEU A 3 14.24 1.61 4.23
C LEU A 3 14.17 3.11 3.97
N HIS A 4 13.49 3.50 2.89
CA HIS A 4 13.02 4.87 2.79
C HIS A 4 11.94 5.02 3.85
N GLU A 5 12.29 5.70 4.94
CA GLU A 5 11.32 6.28 5.85
C GLU A 5 10.55 7.34 5.04
N ILE A 6 9.46 6.92 4.40
CA ILE A 6 8.60 7.84 3.64
C ILE A 6 7.66 8.47 4.67
N GLY A 7 8.23 9.41 5.44
CA GLY A 7 7.46 10.31 6.28
C GLY A 7 6.40 11.02 5.45
N VAL A 8 5.16 10.97 5.93
CA VAL A 8 4.01 11.68 5.37
C VAL A 8 4.25 13.18 5.57
N LYS A 9 4.95 13.80 4.62
CA LYS A 9 4.85 15.24 4.39
C LYS A 9 3.73 15.46 3.38
N GLU A 10 2.80 16.32 3.78
CA GLU A 10 1.62 16.80 3.06
C GLU A 10 1.71 16.59 1.54
N GLY A 11 0.79 15.78 1.02
CA GLY A 11 0.65 15.52 -0.41
C GLY A 11 1.08 14.12 -0.84
N LYS A 12 2.29 13.64 -0.55
CA LYS A 12 2.99 12.63 -1.40
C LYS A 12 2.49 11.17 -1.41
N TRP A 13 1.23 10.87 -1.07
CA TRP A 13 0.66 9.52 -1.12
C TRP A 13 0.71 8.88 -2.53
N TRP A 14 0.62 9.69 -3.60
CA TRP A 14 0.64 9.22 -5.00
C TRP A 14 1.93 8.45 -5.35
N THR A 15 3.09 8.88 -4.85
CA THR A 15 4.38 8.25 -5.19
C THR A 15 4.53 6.81 -4.70
N VAL A 16 3.84 6.44 -3.62
CA VAL A 16 3.89 5.09 -3.04
C VAL A 16 3.02 4.14 -3.85
N ILE A 17 1.81 4.57 -4.19
CA ILE A 17 0.87 3.80 -4.99
C ILE A 17 1.42 3.62 -6.42
N GLU A 18 1.98 4.66 -7.02
CA GLU A 18 2.66 4.56 -8.33
C GLU A 18 3.79 3.53 -8.33
N LYS A 19 4.69 3.57 -7.34
CA LYS A 19 5.78 2.60 -7.24
C LYS A 19 5.30 1.17 -7.02
N ALA A 20 4.21 0.98 -6.27
CA ALA A 20 3.61 -0.33 -6.06
C ALA A 20 2.97 -0.88 -7.34
N LEU A 21 2.28 -0.01 -8.11
CA LEU A 21 1.62 -0.37 -9.37
C LEU A 21 2.62 -0.61 -10.52
N MET A 22 3.75 0.11 -10.55
CA MET A 22 4.74 0.04 -11.63
C MET A 22 5.73 -1.14 -11.50
N GLN A 23 5.84 -1.80 -10.34
CA GLN A 23 6.78 -2.91 -10.13
C GLN A 23 6.25 -4.24 -10.67
N LYS A 24 6.35 -4.45 -11.99
CA LYS A 24 5.90 -5.69 -12.66
C LYS A 24 6.70 -6.96 -12.34
N ASN A 25 7.82 -6.87 -11.61
CA ASN A 25 8.77 -7.99 -11.44
C ASN A 25 9.27 -8.24 -10.00
N LYS A 26 8.69 -7.56 -9.00
CA LYS A 26 8.93 -7.86 -7.58
C LYS A 26 7.59 -8.21 -6.95
N LYS A 27 7.53 -9.33 -6.20
CA LYS A 27 6.40 -9.62 -5.28
C LYS A 27 6.40 -8.55 -4.19
N CYS A 28 5.81 -7.40 -4.48
CA CYS A 28 5.67 -6.27 -3.58
C CYS A 28 4.26 -6.32 -2.99
N GLU A 29 4.09 -7.00 -1.86
CA GLU A 29 2.86 -6.89 -1.07
C GLU A 29 2.84 -5.52 -0.39
N THR A 30 1.71 -4.82 -0.49
CA THR A 30 1.46 -3.52 0.12
C THR A 30 0.35 -3.68 1.15
N LEU A 31 0.52 -3.12 2.34
CA LEU A 31 -0.55 -3.05 3.36
C LEU A 31 -0.98 -1.60 3.54
N TYR A 32 -2.26 -1.33 3.37
CA TYR A 32 -2.92 -0.09 3.75
C TYR A 32 -3.57 -0.26 5.12
N VAL A 33 -3.14 0.54 6.10
CA VAL A 33 -3.75 0.56 7.44
C VAL A 33 -4.71 1.74 7.52
N ASP A 34 -6.00 1.43 7.62
CA ASP A 34 -7.08 2.41 7.65
C ASP A 34 -7.54 2.65 9.09
N THR A 35 -7.28 3.83 9.63
CA THR A 35 -7.66 4.22 11.00
C THR A 35 -8.98 4.99 11.08
N GLU A 36 -9.48 5.52 9.95
CA GLU A 36 -10.68 6.38 9.92
C GLU A 36 -11.81 5.87 9.01
N GLY A 37 -11.56 4.88 8.16
CA GLY A 37 -12.55 4.34 7.21
C GLY A 37 -12.51 5.03 5.87
N GLY A 38 -11.40 5.70 5.56
CA GLY A 38 -11.24 6.52 4.35
C GLY A 38 -10.85 5.74 3.11
N PHE A 39 -10.58 4.43 3.22
CA PHE A 39 -10.16 3.63 2.08
C PHE A 39 -11.29 3.48 1.05
N GLN A 40 -11.00 3.86 -0.19
CA GLN A 40 -11.91 3.68 -1.31
C GLN A 40 -11.16 3.07 -2.49
N THR A 41 -11.60 1.89 -2.93
CA THR A 41 -11.01 1.20 -4.08
C THR A 41 -11.08 2.05 -5.34
N SER A 42 -12.19 2.77 -5.56
CA SER A 42 -12.38 3.69 -6.70
C SER A 42 -11.25 4.72 -6.78
N ARG A 43 -10.90 5.35 -5.64
CA ARG A 43 -9.81 6.33 -5.58
C ARG A 43 -8.47 5.73 -6.00
N ILE A 44 -8.19 4.48 -5.64
CA ILE A 44 -6.95 3.80 -6.06
C ILE A 44 -6.98 3.53 -7.57
N CYS A 45 -8.13 3.10 -8.11
CA CYS A 45 -8.30 2.92 -9.55
C CYS A 45 -8.10 4.23 -10.32
N ASP A 46 -8.66 5.34 -9.83
CA ASP A 46 -8.54 6.66 -10.45
C ASP A 46 -7.08 7.13 -10.46
N ILE A 47 -6.37 6.95 -9.34
CA ILE A 47 -4.93 7.25 -9.24
C ILE A 47 -4.15 6.39 -10.24
N ALA A 48 -4.42 5.08 -10.27
CA ALA A 48 -3.71 4.18 -11.16
C ALA A 48 -3.92 4.55 -12.64
N ALA A 49 -5.16 4.83 -13.03
CA ALA A 49 -5.51 5.26 -14.38
C ALA A 49 -4.80 6.58 -14.77
N ALA A 50 -4.71 7.54 -13.84
CA ALA A 50 -4.01 8.80 -14.08
C ALA A 50 -2.49 8.64 -14.19
N SER A 51 -1.89 7.71 -13.43
CA SER A 51 -0.45 7.48 -13.40
C SER A 51 0.07 6.58 -14.53
N THR A 52 -0.77 5.74 -15.13
CA THR A 52 -0.42 4.88 -16.27
C THR A 52 -1.36 5.09 -17.47
N PRO A 53 -1.40 6.29 -18.08
CA PRO A 53 -2.34 6.57 -19.17
C PRO A 53 -2.07 5.73 -20.43
N GLU A 54 -0.83 5.24 -20.61
CA GLU A 54 -0.42 4.42 -21.76
C GLU A 54 -0.67 2.92 -21.59
N MET A 55 -1.09 2.48 -20.39
CA MET A 55 -1.43 1.07 -20.13
C MET A 55 -2.87 0.95 -19.65
N PRO A 56 -3.67 0.02 -20.23
CA PRO A 56 -4.97 -0.28 -19.68
C PRO A 56 -4.80 -0.80 -18.26
N PHE A 57 -5.22 -0.01 -17.27
CA PHE A 57 -5.28 -0.44 -15.89
C PHE A 57 -6.30 -1.57 -15.78
N GLN A 58 -5.86 -2.74 -15.31
CA GLN A 58 -6.74 -3.85 -14.99
C GLN A 58 -6.86 -3.95 -13.46
N PRO A 59 -7.97 -3.47 -12.88
CA PRO A 59 -8.13 -3.36 -11.43
C PRO A 59 -7.92 -4.68 -10.66
N PRO A 60 -8.47 -5.84 -11.08
CA PRO A 60 -8.36 -7.06 -10.28
C PRO A 60 -6.91 -7.51 -10.09
N ASP A 61 -6.11 -7.45 -11.15
CA ASP A 61 -4.71 -7.89 -11.13
C ASP A 61 -3.79 -6.88 -10.46
N SER A 62 -4.06 -5.59 -10.66
CA SER A 62 -3.23 -4.50 -10.15
C SER A 62 -3.46 -4.25 -8.65
N LEU A 63 -4.66 -4.55 -8.14
CA LEU A 63 -5.00 -4.39 -6.73
C LEU A 63 -4.72 -5.64 -5.89
N ARG A 64 -4.43 -6.79 -6.52
CA ARG A 64 -4.21 -8.07 -5.83
C ARG A 64 -3.12 -8.03 -4.75
N ASN A 65 -2.16 -7.12 -4.90
CA ASN A 65 -1.05 -6.96 -3.97
C ASN A 65 -1.33 -5.95 -2.85
N ILE A 66 -2.49 -5.31 -2.83
CA ILE A 66 -2.88 -4.34 -1.80
C ILE A 66 -3.80 -5.03 -0.80
N ARG A 67 -3.31 -5.22 0.42
CA ARG A 67 -4.10 -5.64 1.57
C ARG A 67 -4.58 -4.40 2.30
N VAL A 68 -5.82 -4.40 2.77
CA VAL A 68 -6.40 -3.31 3.55
C VAL A 68 -6.75 -3.85 4.92
N ASN A 69 -6.27 -3.20 5.98
CA ASN A 69 -6.63 -3.52 7.35
C ASN A 69 -7.24 -2.31 8.04
N ARG A 70 -8.48 -2.43 8.51
CA ARG A 70 -9.19 -1.37 9.22
C ARG A 70 -8.92 -1.54 10.71
N CYS A 71 -8.22 -0.59 11.31
CA CYS A 71 -7.99 -0.53 12.76
C CYS A 71 -8.94 0.48 13.39
N ARG A 72 -9.87 0.01 14.23
CA ARG A 72 -10.90 0.81 14.90
C ARG A 72 -10.41 1.42 16.21
N ASP A 73 -9.35 0.87 16.77
CA ASP A 73 -8.73 1.33 18.01
C ASP A 73 -7.20 1.16 17.98
N LEU A 74 -6.57 1.66 19.05
CA LEU A 74 -5.13 1.59 19.22
C LEU A 74 -4.62 0.15 19.41
N VAL A 75 -5.42 -0.76 19.97
CA VAL A 75 -5.02 -2.15 20.19
C VAL A 75 -4.89 -2.88 18.85
N GLU A 76 -5.87 -2.72 17.96
CA GLU A 76 -5.84 -3.26 16.61
C GLU A 76 -4.68 -2.67 15.79
N LEU A 77 -4.43 -1.37 15.93
CA LEU A 77 -3.32 -0.69 15.26
C LEU A 77 -1.96 -1.23 15.73
N THR A 78 -1.72 -1.27 17.05
CA THR A 78 -0.49 -1.78 17.63
C THR A 78 -0.26 -3.25 17.24
N SER A 79 -1.31 -4.07 17.30
CA SER A 79 -1.23 -5.49 16.89
C SER A 79 -0.88 -5.66 15.41
N THR A 80 -1.42 -4.78 14.55
CA THR A 80 -1.12 -4.75 13.12
C THR A 80 0.34 -4.39 12.86
N ILE A 81 0.84 -3.36 13.54
CA ILE A 81 2.25 -2.93 13.44
C ILE A 81 3.19 -4.03 13.93
N HIS A 82 2.89 -4.67 15.06
CA HIS A 82 3.72 -5.77 15.57
C HIS A 82 3.73 -6.98 14.62
N SER A 83 2.59 -7.30 14.01
CA SER A 83 2.50 -8.38 13.01
C SER A 83 3.33 -8.08 11.76
N LEU A 84 3.36 -6.82 11.32
CA LEU A 84 4.23 -6.37 10.23
C LEU A 84 5.71 -6.52 10.57
N GLU A 85 6.10 -6.09 11.77
CA GLU A 85 7.47 -6.23 12.27
C GLU A 85 7.91 -7.70 12.24
N MET A 86 7.07 -8.61 12.74
CA MET A 86 7.35 -10.06 12.67
C MET A 86 7.49 -10.57 11.23
N LEU A 87 6.64 -10.10 10.31
CA LEU A 87 6.68 -10.53 8.89
C LEU A 87 7.96 -10.07 8.19
N VAL A 88 8.40 -8.84 8.47
CA VAL A 88 9.66 -8.29 7.96
C VAL A 88 10.84 -9.07 8.54
N ASN A 89 10.82 -9.34 9.84
CA ASN A 89 11.90 -10.07 10.51
C ASN A 89 11.99 -11.55 10.11
N LYS A 90 10.87 -12.20 9.76
CA LYS A 90 10.84 -13.58 9.26
C LYS A 90 11.31 -13.73 7.81
N ASN A 91 11.30 -12.65 7.03
CA ASN A 91 11.82 -12.62 5.66
C ASN A 91 12.98 -11.63 5.56
N PRO A 92 14.10 -11.88 6.27
CA PRO A 92 15.27 -11.03 6.14
C PRO A 92 15.76 -11.13 4.69
N LYS A 93 15.85 -9.99 4.01
CA LYS A 93 16.47 -9.90 2.68
C LYS A 93 17.98 -9.87 2.80
#